data_AF-A0A535TZS9-F1
#
_entry.id   AF-A0A535TZS9-F1
#
_cell.length_a   1.000
_cell.length_b   1.000
_cell.length_c   1.000
_cell.angle_alpha   90.00
_cell.angle_beta   90.00
_cell.angle_gamma   90.00
#
_symmetry.space_group_name_H-M   'P 1'
#
loop_
_entity.id
_entity.type
_entity.pdbx_description
1 polymer ?
#
loop_
_entity_poly.entity_id
_entity_poly.type
_entity_poly.pdbx_seq_one_letter_code
_entity_poly.pdbx_strand_id
1 'polypeptide(L)'
;METLAPFVLLSPLAGFLVNALFGRLLPRRVVGWIGAGSVGIGFIFSLNLLLQLLTGAHSLDQTYFTWWQSGDFSVPFNLYV
;
A
#
# COMPACT_ATOMS: atom_id res chain seq x y z
N MET A 1 3.78 2.60 -12.92
CA MET A 1 4.00 3.19 -11.58
C MET A 1 2.70 3.42 -10.83
N GLU A 2 1.79 4.24 -11.34
CA GLU A 2 0.55 4.67 -10.66
C GLU A 2 -0.33 3.52 -10.16
N THR A 3 -0.52 2.48 -10.97
CA THR A 3 -1.35 1.32 -10.58
C THR A 3 -0.70 0.46 -9.49
N LEU A 4 0.64 0.47 -9.37
CA LEU A 4 1.38 -0.38 -8.45
C LEU A 4 1.54 0.26 -7.07
N ALA A 5 1.60 1.58 -7.01
CA ALA A 5 1.94 2.29 -5.79
C ALA A 5 0.96 2.11 -4.62
N PRO A 6 -0.38 2.05 -4.85
CA PRO A 6 -1.32 1.76 -3.78
C PRO A 6 -1.06 0.42 -3.09
N PHE A 7 -0.53 -0.58 -3.81
CA PHE A 7 -0.28 -1.90 -3.24
C PHE A 7 0.81 -1.91 -2.17
N VAL A 8 1.69 -0.90 -2.11
CA VAL A 8 2.63 -0.72 -1.00
C VAL A 8 1.89 -0.54 0.33
N LEU A 9 0.78 0.20 0.33
CA LEU A 9 -0.06 0.45 1.51
C LEU A 9 -1.16 -0.61 1.68
N LEU A 10 -1.77 -1.05 0.57
CA LEU A 10 -2.88 -2.01 0.61
C LEU A 10 -2.42 -3.42 1.02
N SER A 11 -1.18 -3.81 0.72
CA SER A 11 -0.66 -5.13 1.11
C SER A 11 -0.65 -5.34 2.62
N PRO A 12 0.04 -4.50 3.44
CA PRO A 12 0.01 -4.65 4.89
C PRO A 12 -1.40 -4.42 5.48
N LEU A 13 -2.21 -3.54 4.88
CA LEU A 13 -3.61 -3.36 5.29
C LEU A 13 -4.43 -4.65 5.08
N ALA A 14 -4.27 -5.33 3.95
CA ALA A 14 -4.93 -6.60 3.70
C ALA A 14 -4.49 -7.68 4.70
N GLY A 15 -3.19 -7.80 4.97
CA GLY A 15 -2.68 -8.73 5.98
C GLY A 15 -3.22 -8.44 7.38
N PHE A 16 -3.29 -7.15 7.75
CA PHE A 16 -3.93 -6.69 8.98
C PHE A 16 -5.40 -7.10 9.03
N LEU A 17 -6.19 -6.81 7.99
CA LEU A 17 -7.62 -7.13 7.95
C LEU A 17 -7.87 -8.63 8.05
N VAL A 18 -7.08 -9.46 7.36
CA VAL A 18 -7.20 -10.92 7.45
C VAL A 18 -6.93 -11.39 8.89
N ASN A 19 -5.84 -10.92 9.51
CA ASN A 19 -5.51 -11.30 10.88
C ASN A 19 -6.52 -10.74 11.91
N ALA A 20 -7.03 -9.53 11.71
CA ALA A 20 -7.99 -8.90 12.60
C ALA A 20 -9.36 -9.60 12.56
N LEU A 21 -9.83 -9.98 11.36
CA LEU A 21 -11.15 -10.59 11.16
C LEU A 21 -11.14 -12.11 11.41
N PHE A 22 -10.11 -12.81 10.94
CA PHE A 22 -10.08 -14.28 10.91
C PHE A 22 -8.95 -14.89 11.74
N GLY A 23 -8.06 -14.10 12.35
CA GLY A 23 -6.88 -14.62 13.04
C GLY A 23 -7.18 -15.58 14.19
N ARG A 24 -8.37 -15.49 14.82
CA ARG A 24 -8.81 -16.44 15.85
C ARG A 24 -9.17 -17.83 15.31
N LEU A 25 -9.50 -17.91 14.02
CA LEU A 25 -9.87 -19.15 13.32
C LEU A 25 -8.65 -19.84 12.68
N LEU A 26 -7.50 -19.16 12.63
CA LEU A 26 -6.31 -19.61 11.92
C LEU A 26 -5.24 -20.15 12.91
N PRO A 27 -4.42 -21.14 12.50
CA PRO A 27 -3.28 -21.57 13.30
C PRO A 27 -2.28 -20.41 13.52
N ARG A 28 -1.65 -20.35 14.70
CA ARG A 28 -0.68 -19.28 15.06
C ARG A 28 0.41 -19.05 14.01
N ARG A 29 0.90 -20.14 13.40
CA ARG A 29 1.93 -20.06 12.35
C ARG A 29 1.42 -19.35 11.10
N VAL A 30 0.17 -19.56 10.73
CA VAL A 30 -0.46 -18.94 9.55
C VAL A 30 -0.66 -17.44 9.78
N VAL A 31 -1.16 -17.04 10.95
CA VAL A 31 -1.30 -15.63 11.34
C VAL A 31 0.04 -14.87 11.22
N GLY A 32 1.12 -15.50 11.72
CA GLY A 32 2.48 -14.95 11.61
C GLY A 32 2.94 -14.79 10.15
N TRP A 33 2.73 -15.80 9.32
CA TRP A 33 3.06 -15.73 7.89
C TRP A 33 2.24 -14.71 7.13
N ILE A 34 0.95 -14.54 7.44
CA ILE A 34 0.10 -13.52 6.80
C ILE A 34 0.61 -12.13 7.14
N GLY A 35 0.91 -11.87 8.41
CA GLY A 35 1.45 -10.58 8.84
C GLY A 35 2.79 -10.26 8.17
N ALA A 36 3.78 -11.15 8.32
CA ALA A 36 5.10 -10.95 7.72
C ALA A 36 5.05 -10.92 6.18
N GLY A 37 4.29 -11.83 5.58
CA GLY A 37 4.12 -11.95 4.14
C GLY A 37 3.49 -10.71 3.52
N SER A 38 2.48 -10.11 4.16
CA SER A 38 1.84 -8.88 3.68
C SER A 38 2.80 -7.70 3.60
N VAL A 39 3.69 -7.55 4.59
CA VAL A 39 4.75 -6.52 4.59
C VAL A 39 5.80 -6.83 3.52
N GLY A 40 6.19 -8.11 3.38
CA GLY A 40 7.11 -8.55 2.33
C GLY A 40 6.58 -8.30 0.92
N ILE A 41 5.28 -8.50 0.68
CA ILE A 41 4.62 -8.18 -0.59
C ILE A 41 4.66 -6.66 -0.82
N GLY A 42 4.35 -5.85 0.19
CA GLY A 42 4.49 -4.38 0.12
C GLY A 42 5.91 -3.94 -0.25
N PHE A 43 6.93 -4.62 0.31
CA PHE A 43 8.34 -4.40 -0.02
C PHE A 43 8.68 -4.75 -1.49
N ILE A 44 8.12 -5.84 -2.03
CA ILE A 44 8.32 -6.18 -3.44
C ILE A 44 7.75 -5.08 -4.34
N PHE A 45 6.57 -4.55 -4.02
CA PHE A 45 6.00 -3.42 -4.77
C PHE A 45 6.86 -2.16 -4.65
N SER A 46 7.37 -1.84 -3.45
CA SER A 46 8.26 -0.68 -3.28
C SER A 46 9.57 -0.84 -4.05
N LEU A 47 10.13 -2.05 -4.10
CA LEU A 47 11.33 -2.33 -4.90
C LEU A 47 11.05 -2.15 -6.40
N ASN A 48 9.89 -2.57 -6.89
CA ASN A 48 9.49 -2.36 -8.28
C ASN A 48 9.35 -0.86 -8.61
N LEU A 49 8.80 -0.05 -7.70
CA LEU A 49 8.73 1.41 -7.88
C LEU A 49 10.12 2.04 -7.91
N LEU A 50 11.00 1.64 -6.98
CA LEU A 50 12.38 2.11 -6.94
C LEU A 50 13.12 1.80 -8.25
N LEU A 51 13.00 0.57 -8.77
CA LEU A 51 13.61 0.19 -10.03
C LEU A 51 13.10 1.05 -11.20
N GLN A 52 11.79 1.33 -11.25
CA GLN A 52 11.21 2.23 -12.26
C GLN A 52 11.84 3.63 -12.19
N LEU A 53 11.95 4.20 -10.98
CA LEU A 53 12.60 5.51 -10.76
C LEU A 53 14.07 5.50 -11.21
N LEU A 54 14.82 4.45 -10.85
CA LEU A 54 16.23 4.31 -11.24
C LEU A 54 16.42 4.15 -12.75
N THR A 55 15.43 3.58 -13.46
CA THR A 55 15.45 3.45 -14.93
C THR A 55 14.96 4.70 -15.67
N GLY A 56 14.78 5.82 -14.96
CA GLY A 56 14.45 7.12 -15.56
C GLY A 56 12.96 7.43 -15.65
N ALA A 57 12.11 6.69 -14.93
CA ALA A 57 10.72 7.09 -14.79
C ALA A 57 10.59 8.37 -13.94
N HIS A 58 9.59 9.18 -14.25
CA HIS A 58 9.30 10.40 -13.48
C HIS A 58 8.88 10.07 -12.04
N SER A 59 9.08 11.03 -11.13
CA SER A 59 8.56 10.94 -9.76
C SER A 59 7.07 10.64 -9.79
N LEU A 60 6.62 9.78 -8.89
CA LEU A 60 5.22 9.49 -8.74
C LEU A 60 4.58 10.66 -8.01
N ASP A 61 3.69 11.38 -8.67
CA ASP A 61 2.84 12.40 -8.06
C ASP A 61 1.39 12.14 -8.49
N GLN A 62 0.78 11.12 -7.88
CA GLN A 62 -0.54 10.64 -8.29
C GLN A 62 -1.60 10.97 -7.24
N THR A 63 -2.57 11.77 -7.66
CA THR A 63 -3.79 12.05 -6.88
C THR A 63 -4.88 11.06 -7.26
N TYR A 64 -5.38 10.29 -6.28
CA TYR A 64 -6.38 9.25 -6.53
C TYR A 64 -7.81 9.78 -6.40
N PHE A 65 -8.06 10.58 -5.38
CA PHE A 65 -9.37 11.20 -5.11
C PHE A 65 -9.20 12.38 -4.16
N THR A 66 -10.25 13.17 -3.96
CA THR A 66 -10.28 14.22 -2.94
C THR A 66 -10.65 13.59 -1.60
N TRP A 67 -9.73 13.61 -0.64
CA TRP A 67 -9.99 13.06 0.71
C TRP A 67 -10.95 13.95 1.50
N TRP A 68 -10.82 15.27 1.34
CA TRP A 68 -11.63 16.24 2.06
C TRP A 68 -11.86 17.51 1.23
N GLN A 69 -13.06 18.07 1.28
CA GLN A 69 -13.37 19.36 0.68
C GLN A 69 -14.32 20.18 1.55
N SER A 70 -13.99 21.45 1.79
CA SER A 70 -14.80 22.40 2.54
C SER A 70 -14.61 23.82 2.01
N GLY A 71 -15.62 24.34 1.29
CA GLY A 71 -15.50 25.62 0.58
C GLY A 71 -14.37 25.56 -0.45
N ASP A 72 -13.44 26.52 -0.38
CA ASP A 72 -12.26 26.60 -1.25
C ASP A 72 -11.10 25.70 -0.78
N PHE A 73 -11.22 25.06 0.39
CA PHE A 73 -10.20 24.15 0.90
C PHE A 73 -10.41 22.72 0.38
N SER A 74 -9.41 22.17 -0.31
CA SER A 74 -9.42 20.80 -0.84
C SER A 74 -8.14 20.06 -0.44
N VAL A 75 -8.30 18.83 0.06
CA VAL A 75 -7.20 17.95 0.45
C VAL A 75 -7.21 16.72 -0.47
N PRO A 76 -6.21 16.57 -1.36
CA PRO A 76 -6.10 15.38 -2.18
C PRO A 76 -5.60 14.18 -1.37
N PHE A 77 -6.13 13.00 -1.67
CA PHE A 77 -5.46 11.75 -1.34
C PHE A 77 -4.43 11.48 -2.45
N ASN A 78 -3.19 11.89 -2.20
CA ASN A 78 -2.08 11.74 -3.12
C ASN A 78 -1.02 10.79 -2.54
N LEU A 79 -0.32 10.08 -3.43
CA LEU A 79 0.87 9.33 -3.07
C LEU A 79 2.04 9.85 -3.89
N TYR A 80 3.03 10.38 -3.17
CA TYR A 80 4.21 11.03 -3.72
C TYR A 80 5.48 10.21 -3.43
N VAL A 81 6.24 9.82 -4.46
CA VAL A 81 7.49 9.04 -4.34
C VAL A 81 8.53 9.50 -5.36
#